data_AF-A0A849CHM5-F1
#
_entry.id   AF-A0A849CHM5-F1
#
_cell.length_a   1.000
_cell.length_b   1.000
_cell.length_c   1.000
_cell.angle_alpha   90.00
_cell.angle_beta   90.00
_cell.angle_gamma   90.00
#
_symmetry.space_group_name_H-M   'P 1'
#
loop_
_entity.id
_entity.type
_entity.pdbx_description
1 polymer ?
#
loop_
_entity_poly.entity_id
_entity_poly.type
_entity_poly.pdbx_seq_one_letter_code
_entity_poly.pdbx_strand_id
1 'polypeptide(L)'
;MKKTLVLSCCIVALCACKAEIEKDISLKALLNEPIKVESGILNVEIATCSSHEDSRKPSDALIQIQQKIPNVFDNAVYKECYQKNFNSFASFEIPIAVGKLDDSSEIKHNVNIYSYKNHYLNVQTSDKLAKNIRDFMDKEYLSNLALNLTLKINNDTN
;
A
#
# COMPACT_ATOMS: atom_id res chain seq x y z
N MET A 1 -46.38 29.58 -11.84
CA MET A 1 -44.98 29.19 -12.12
C MET A 1 -44.15 29.38 -10.85
N LYS A 2 -43.99 28.34 -10.02
CA LYS A 2 -43.17 28.40 -8.80
C LYS A 2 -41.86 27.63 -9.07
N LYS A 3 -40.74 28.34 -8.98
CA LYS A 3 -39.40 27.87 -9.34
C LYS A 3 -38.91 26.90 -8.25
N THR A 4 -38.87 25.61 -8.56
CA THR A 4 -38.14 24.62 -7.77
C THR A 4 -36.68 24.63 -8.23
N LEU A 5 -35.83 25.35 -7.49
CA LEU A 5 -34.39 25.19 -7.64
C LEU A 5 -33.95 24.09 -6.67
N VAL A 6 -34.13 22.84 -7.08
CA VAL A 6 -33.54 21.69 -6.40
C VAL A 6 -32.05 21.77 -6.67
N LEU A 7 -31.30 22.26 -5.69
CA LEU A 7 -29.84 22.32 -5.70
C LEU A 7 -29.30 20.89 -5.53
N SER A 8 -29.38 20.11 -6.60
CA SER A 8 -28.67 18.83 -6.72
C SER A 8 -27.21 19.13 -7.02
N CYS A 9 -26.38 19.24 -5.99
CA CYS A 9 -24.93 19.37 -6.17
C CYS A 9 -24.21 18.13 -5.65
N CYS A 10 -23.97 17.23 -6.62
CA CYS A 10 -22.88 16.24 -6.73
C CYS A 10 -22.31 15.65 -5.43
N ILE A 11 -22.79 14.45 -5.09
CA ILE A 11 -22.01 13.48 -4.32
C ILE A 11 -20.79 13.13 -5.20
N VAL A 12 -19.65 13.76 -4.95
CA VAL A 12 -18.39 13.35 -5.57
C VAL A 12 -17.96 12.04 -4.92
N ALA A 13 -18.52 10.94 -5.40
CA ALA A 13 -18.07 9.60 -5.07
C ALA A 13 -16.77 9.30 -5.83
N LEU A 14 -15.66 9.93 -5.43
CA LEU A 14 -14.31 9.48 -5.83
C LEU A 14 -13.88 8.38 -4.85
N CYS A 15 -14.57 7.25 -4.88
CA CYS A 15 -14.15 6.04 -4.18
C CYS A 15 -13.43 5.13 -5.18
N ALA A 16 -12.20 5.48 -5.51
CA ALA A 16 -11.23 4.50 -5.97
C ALA A 16 -10.03 4.63 -5.05
N CYS A 17 -10.07 3.92 -3.91
CA CYS A 17 -8.91 3.82 -3.03
C CYS A 17 -7.92 2.89 -3.74
N LYS A 18 -6.97 3.47 -4.46
CA LYS A 18 -5.83 2.74 -5.03
C LYS A 18 -4.76 2.61 -3.94
N ALA A 19 -4.28 1.40 -3.75
CA ALA A 19 -3.08 1.13 -2.96
C ALA A 19 -2.05 0.44 -3.86
N GLU A 20 -0.81 0.84 -3.80
CA GLU A 20 0.27 0.25 -4.60
C GLU A 20 1.47 -0.02 -3.71
N ILE A 21 1.88 -1.28 -3.63
CA ILE A 21 3.13 -1.68 -3.00
C ILE A 21 4.20 -1.71 -4.08
N GLU A 22 5.30 -1.00 -3.87
CA GLU A 22 6.45 -0.94 -4.76
C GLU A 22 7.68 -1.50 -4.06
N LYS A 23 8.39 -2.42 -4.73
CA LYS A 23 9.63 -2.99 -4.21
C LYS A 23 10.64 -3.26 -5.32
N ASP A 24 11.82 -2.66 -5.16
CA ASP A 24 13.02 -3.03 -5.91
C ASP A 24 13.66 -4.27 -5.26
N ILE A 25 13.92 -5.30 -6.07
CA ILE A 25 14.41 -6.61 -5.66
C ILE A 25 15.70 -6.94 -6.39
N SER A 26 16.73 -7.32 -5.64
CA SER A 26 17.94 -7.96 -6.16
C SER A 26 17.63 -9.40 -6.56
N LEU A 27 17.93 -9.78 -7.81
CA LEU A 27 17.76 -11.15 -8.27
C LEU A 27 18.71 -12.09 -7.52
N LYS A 28 19.94 -11.66 -7.24
CA LYS A 28 20.90 -12.40 -6.43
C LYS A 28 20.35 -12.66 -5.02
N ALA A 29 19.81 -11.64 -4.36
CA ALA A 29 19.23 -11.80 -3.03
C ALA A 29 18.03 -12.75 -3.06
N LEU A 30 17.13 -12.60 -4.03
CA LEU A 30 15.94 -13.44 -4.17
C LEU A 30 16.27 -14.92 -4.34
N LEU A 31 17.32 -15.26 -5.10
CA LEU A 31 17.64 -16.63 -5.49
C LEU A 31 18.68 -17.33 -4.60
N ASN A 32 19.55 -16.56 -3.93
CA ASN A 32 20.74 -17.09 -3.28
C ASN A 32 20.90 -16.70 -1.81
N GLU A 33 20.27 -15.61 -1.36
CA GLU A 33 20.39 -15.16 0.02
C GLU A 33 19.21 -15.64 0.87
N PRO A 34 19.41 -15.97 2.16
CA PRO A 34 18.30 -16.29 3.05
C PRO A 34 17.28 -15.16 3.12
N ILE A 35 16.02 -15.52 3.33
CA ILE A 35 14.94 -14.54 3.50
C ILE A 35 15.26 -13.55 4.63
N LYS A 36 15.14 -12.26 4.33
CA LYS A 36 15.38 -11.16 5.27
C LYS A 36 14.32 -10.08 5.12
N VAL A 37 14.12 -9.28 6.16
CA VAL A 37 13.18 -8.16 6.11
C VAL A 37 13.86 -6.96 5.46
N GLU A 38 13.23 -6.43 4.43
CA GLU A 38 13.62 -5.20 3.77
C GLU A 38 12.46 -4.20 3.79
N SER A 39 12.77 -2.93 3.50
CA SER A 39 11.75 -1.91 3.33
C SER A 39 11.19 -1.94 1.90
N GLY A 40 9.87 -1.81 1.78
CA GLY A 40 9.15 -1.50 0.55
C GLY A 40 8.26 -0.27 0.74
N ILE A 41 7.78 0.29 -0.36
CA ILE A 41 6.93 1.49 -0.34
C ILE A 41 5.48 1.10 -0.56
N LEU A 42 4.58 1.58 0.30
CA LEU A 42 3.14 1.53 0.12
C LEU A 42 2.64 2.93 -0.20
N ASN A 43 2.11 3.11 -1.40
CA ASN A 43 1.45 4.33 -1.84
C ASN A 43 -0.06 4.16 -1.72
N VAL A 44 -0.71 5.03 -0.95
CA VAL A 44 -2.16 5.03 -0.78
C VAL A 44 -2.73 6.31 -1.35
N GLU A 45 -3.62 6.17 -2.32
CA GLU A 45 -4.31 7.31 -2.92
C GLU A 45 -5.21 8.01 -1.90
N ILE A 46 -5.10 9.34 -1.84
CA ILE A 46 -5.93 10.20 -1.02
C ILE A 46 -6.43 11.38 -1.84
N ALA A 47 -7.47 12.05 -1.34
CA ALA A 47 -8.08 13.19 -2.05
C ALA A 47 -7.12 14.37 -2.24
N THR A 48 -6.30 14.70 -1.23
CA THR A 48 -5.33 15.80 -1.28
C THR A 48 -4.33 15.67 -0.14
N CYS A 49 -3.09 16.15 -0.31
CA CYS A 49 -2.10 16.25 0.76
C CYS A 49 -2.34 17.41 1.73
N SER A 50 -2.88 18.53 1.25
CA SER A 50 -2.99 19.78 2.00
C SER A 50 -4.43 20.18 2.28
N SER A 51 -4.66 20.89 3.38
CA SER A 51 -5.95 21.49 3.70
C SER A 51 -6.34 22.55 2.67
N HIS A 52 -7.63 22.65 2.39
CA HIS A 52 -8.19 23.67 1.51
C HIS A 52 -8.12 25.08 2.14
N GLU A 53 -8.25 25.17 3.48
CA GLU A 53 -8.24 26.45 4.19
C GLU A 53 -6.83 27.03 4.36
N ASP A 54 -5.84 26.16 4.56
CA ASP A 54 -4.42 26.55 4.70
C ASP A 54 -3.53 25.45 4.11
N SER A 55 -2.94 25.71 2.95
CA SER A 55 -2.13 24.74 2.21
C SER A 55 -0.86 24.29 2.94
N ARG A 56 -0.45 25.02 3.98
CA ARG A 56 0.67 24.67 4.86
C ARG A 56 0.31 23.60 5.89
N LYS A 57 -0.99 23.30 6.05
CA LYS A 57 -1.49 22.26 6.97
C LYS A 57 -1.85 20.99 6.20
N PRO A 58 -1.66 19.81 6.81
CA PRO A 58 -2.10 18.56 6.21
C PRO A 58 -3.63 18.54 6.03
N SER A 59 -4.11 17.81 5.03
CA SER A 59 -5.54 17.57 4.86
C SER A 59 -6.08 16.58 5.90
N ASP A 60 -7.38 16.61 6.15
CA ASP A 60 -8.03 15.62 7.01
C ASP A 60 -7.87 14.19 6.47
N ALA A 61 -7.88 14.03 5.14
CA ALA A 61 -7.64 12.75 4.50
C ALA A 61 -6.23 12.21 4.80
N LEU A 62 -5.22 13.09 4.76
CA LEU A 62 -3.84 12.73 5.10
C LEU A 62 -3.70 12.35 6.58
N ILE A 63 -4.30 13.12 7.48
CA ILE A 63 -4.28 12.82 8.93
C ILE A 63 -4.94 11.46 9.20
N GLN A 64 -6.11 11.21 8.61
CA GLN A 64 -6.83 9.95 8.78
C GLN A 64 -6.03 8.76 8.25
N ILE A 65 -5.44 8.87 7.07
CA ILE A 65 -4.71 7.74 6.48
C ILE A 65 -3.43 7.44 7.25
N GLN A 66 -2.73 8.45 7.78
CA GLN A 66 -1.57 8.27 8.66
C GLN A 66 -1.93 7.50 9.93
N GLN A 67 -3.13 7.70 10.48
CA GLN A 67 -3.60 6.97 11.66
C GLN A 67 -4.10 5.55 11.34
N LYS A 68 -4.72 5.36 10.17
CA LYS A 68 -5.38 4.10 9.80
C LYS A 68 -4.42 3.07 9.21
N ILE A 69 -3.48 3.47 8.36
CA ILE A 69 -2.59 2.54 7.64
C ILE A 69 -1.73 1.67 8.55
N PRO A 70 -1.14 2.17 9.66
CA PRO A 70 -0.38 1.32 10.58
C PRO A 70 -1.20 0.20 11.24
N ASN A 71 -2.54 0.32 11.26
CA ASN A 71 -3.42 -0.76 11.74
C ASN A 71 -3.71 -1.81 10.65
N VAL A 72 -3.51 -1.46 9.38
CA VAL A 72 -3.67 -2.39 8.25
C VAL A 72 -2.37 -3.11 7.98
N PHE A 73 -1.29 -2.34 7.82
CA PHE A 73 0.07 -2.79 7.57
C PHE A 73 0.92 -2.56 8.82
N ASP A 74 1.20 -3.64 9.56
CA ASP A 74 2.02 -3.55 10.77
C ASP A 74 3.36 -2.86 10.49
N ASN A 75 3.77 -1.96 11.40
CA ASN A 75 5.01 -1.18 11.31
C ASN A 75 5.10 -0.28 10.07
N ALA A 76 3.98 0.08 9.45
CA ALA A 76 3.98 1.10 8.40
C ALA A 76 4.42 2.45 8.98
N VAL A 77 5.41 3.07 8.35
CA VAL A 77 5.95 4.38 8.75
C VAL A 77 5.65 5.39 7.65
N TYR A 78 4.89 6.43 7.97
CA TYR A 78 4.62 7.51 7.02
C TYR A 78 5.92 8.20 6.59
N LYS A 79 6.08 8.42 5.28
CA LYS A 79 7.24 9.07 4.68
C LYS A 79 6.92 10.46 4.21
N GLU A 80 5.96 10.56 3.31
CA GLU A 80 5.63 11.80 2.64
C GLU A 80 4.23 11.73 2.02
N CYS A 81 3.75 12.88 1.60
CA CYS A 81 2.59 12.98 0.74
C CYS A 81 3.00 13.74 -0.51
N TYR A 82 2.74 13.16 -1.67
CA TYR A 82 3.12 13.74 -2.94
C TYR A 82 1.97 13.68 -3.94
N GLN A 83 2.10 14.44 -5.02
CA GLN A 83 1.16 14.43 -6.12
C GLN A 83 1.85 13.84 -7.36
N LYS A 84 1.17 12.90 -8.02
CA LYS A 84 1.59 12.35 -9.31
C LYS A 84 0.40 12.47 -10.26
N ASN A 85 0.57 13.27 -11.31
CA ASN A 85 -0.52 13.72 -12.17
C ASN A 85 -1.60 14.46 -11.34
N PHE A 86 -2.87 14.04 -11.44
CA PHE A 86 -3.99 14.64 -10.71
C PHE A 86 -4.32 13.95 -9.38
N ASN A 87 -3.53 12.95 -8.97
CA ASN A 87 -3.81 12.13 -7.79
C ASN A 87 -2.77 12.40 -6.70
N SER A 88 -3.22 12.48 -5.45
CA SER A 88 -2.35 12.58 -4.29
C SER A 88 -2.14 11.22 -3.65
N PHE A 89 -0.92 10.96 -3.17
CA PHE A 89 -0.55 9.71 -2.54
C PHE A 89 0.12 9.98 -1.19
N ALA A 90 -0.35 9.30 -0.16
CA ALA A 90 0.38 9.15 1.09
C ALA A 90 1.30 7.92 0.97
N SER A 91 2.60 8.15 1.14
CA SER A 91 3.65 7.14 1.04
C SER A 91 4.04 6.63 2.43
N PHE A 92 4.15 5.31 2.55
CA PHE A 92 4.56 4.63 3.77
C PHE A 92 5.68 3.64 3.46
N GLU A 93 6.67 3.54 4.34
CA GLU A 93 7.57 2.39 4.36
C GLU A 93 6.90 1.23 5.09
N ILE A 94 6.92 0.04 4.50
CA ILE A 94 6.39 -1.19 5.09
C ILE A 94 7.44 -2.31 5.07
N PRO A 95 7.45 -3.20 6.07
CA PRO A 95 8.33 -4.36 6.07
C PRO A 95 7.86 -5.40 5.04
N ILE A 96 8.78 -5.82 4.17
CA ILE A 96 8.57 -6.89 3.18
C ILE A 96 9.68 -7.92 3.35
N ALA A 97 9.33 -9.19 3.50
CA ALA A 97 10.32 -10.26 3.53
C ALA A 97 10.76 -10.61 2.11
N VAL A 98 12.07 -10.61 1.84
CA VAL A 98 12.64 -10.90 0.53
C VAL A 98 13.79 -11.90 0.65
N GLY A 99 13.82 -12.92 -0.22
CA GLY A 99 14.97 -13.83 -0.35
C GLY A 99 14.60 -15.26 -0.71
N LYS A 100 15.52 -16.19 -0.49
CA LYS A 100 15.32 -17.62 -0.68
C LYS A 100 14.78 -18.26 0.60
N LEU A 101 13.67 -18.97 0.46
CA LEU A 101 13.09 -19.77 1.53
C LEU A 101 13.73 -21.16 1.52
N ASP A 102 14.09 -21.67 2.70
CA ASP A 102 14.44 -23.08 2.91
C ASP A 102 13.31 -23.85 3.62
N ASP A 103 13.43 -25.17 3.72
CA ASP A 103 12.40 -26.01 4.34
C ASP A 103 12.22 -25.75 5.86
N SER A 104 13.12 -25.00 6.49
CA SER A 104 13.07 -24.62 7.91
C SER A 104 12.58 -23.19 8.16
N SER A 105 12.42 -22.39 7.11
CA SER A 105 12.09 -20.98 7.19
C SER A 105 10.59 -20.78 7.38
N GLU A 106 10.21 -20.07 8.44
CA GLU A 106 8.81 -19.69 8.67
C GLU A 106 8.51 -18.32 8.05
N ILE A 107 7.44 -18.25 7.26
CA ILE A 107 6.96 -16.98 6.70
C ILE A 107 6.12 -16.25 7.75
N LYS A 108 6.66 -15.17 8.33
CA LYS A 108 6.04 -14.43 9.44
C LYS A 108 5.63 -13.00 9.11
N HIS A 109 5.92 -12.50 7.92
CA HIS A 109 5.66 -11.10 7.57
C HIS A 109 4.35 -10.96 6.79
N ASN A 110 3.82 -9.73 6.79
CA ASN A 110 2.55 -9.44 6.14
C ASN A 110 2.62 -9.51 4.61
N VAL A 111 3.79 -9.19 4.04
CA VAL A 111 4.08 -9.29 2.62
C VAL A 111 5.43 -10.00 2.46
N ASN A 112 5.47 -11.02 1.62
CA ASN A 112 6.63 -11.89 1.43
C ASN A 112 6.85 -12.12 -0.05
N ILE A 113 8.08 -11.99 -0.50
CA ILE A 113 8.50 -12.17 -1.89
C ILE A 113 9.72 -13.08 -1.90
N TYR A 114 9.54 -14.32 -2.32
CA TYR A 114 10.59 -15.32 -2.11
C TYR A 114 10.72 -16.32 -3.23
N SER A 115 11.91 -16.89 -3.37
CA SER A 115 12.12 -18.10 -4.15
C SER A 115 12.03 -19.32 -3.25
N TYR A 116 11.49 -20.43 -3.77
CA TYR A 116 11.41 -21.69 -3.04
C TYR A 116 11.44 -22.87 -4.01
N LYS A 117 12.40 -23.78 -3.81
CA LYS A 117 12.64 -24.93 -4.71
C LYS A 117 12.73 -24.48 -6.17
N ASN A 118 11.82 -24.93 -7.03
CA ASN A 118 11.79 -24.61 -8.46
C ASN A 118 10.91 -23.38 -8.78
N HIS A 119 10.37 -22.69 -7.76
CA HIS A 119 9.60 -21.46 -7.92
C HIS A 119 10.51 -20.26 -7.68
N TYR A 120 10.95 -19.61 -8.75
CA TYR A 120 11.91 -18.50 -8.68
C TYR A 120 11.31 -17.20 -8.13
N LEU A 121 9.99 -17.04 -8.17
CA LEU A 121 9.28 -15.90 -7.61
C LEU A 121 7.92 -16.35 -7.07
N ASN A 122 7.71 -16.14 -5.78
CA ASN A 122 6.44 -16.27 -5.09
C ASN A 122 6.13 -14.96 -4.39
N VAL A 123 4.85 -14.59 -4.37
CA VAL A 123 4.35 -13.47 -3.58
C VAL A 123 3.28 -14.03 -2.65
N GLN A 124 3.41 -13.77 -1.36
CA GLN A 124 2.46 -14.21 -0.35
C GLN A 124 2.16 -13.10 0.64
N THR A 125 0.89 -12.90 0.93
CA THR A 125 0.42 -12.08 2.05
C THR A 125 -0.04 -12.94 3.22
N SER A 126 0.11 -12.47 4.45
CA SER A 126 -0.39 -13.18 5.63
C SER A 126 -1.93 -13.13 5.71
N ASP A 127 -2.53 -14.14 6.36
CA ASP A 127 -3.97 -14.13 6.67
C ASP A 127 -4.35 -12.92 7.54
N LYS A 128 -3.43 -12.49 8.40
CA LYS A 128 -3.59 -11.28 9.22
C LYS A 128 -3.73 -10.04 8.34
N LEU A 129 -2.85 -9.84 7.36
CA LEU A 129 -2.94 -8.70 6.44
C LEU A 129 -4.25 -8.76 5.63
N ALA A 130 -4.59 -9.94 5.09
CA ALA A 130 -5.83 -10.12 4.34
C ALA A 130 -7.07 -9.83 5.20
N LYS A 131 -7.07 -10.20 6.48
CA LYS A 131 -8.12 -9.83 7.43
C LYS A 131 -8.13 -8.32 7.69
N ASN A 132 -6.99 -7.72 7.99
CA ASN A 132 -6.88 -6.29 8.27
C ASN A 132 -7.38 -5.43 7.10
N ILE A 133 -7.06 -5.82 5.87
CA ILE A 133 -7.56 -5.14 4.66
C ILE A 133 -9.08 -5.24 4.56
N ARG A 134 -9.66 -6.43 4.78
CA ARG A 134 -11.12 -6.62 4.77
C ARG A 134 -11.81 -5.80 5.85
N ASP A 135 -11.31 -5.87 7.09
CA ASP A 135 -11.83 -5.09 8.21
C ASP A 135 -11.76 -3.57 7.93
N PHE A 136 -10.70 -3.11 7.27
CA PHE A 136 -10.55 -1.72 6.86
C PHE A 136 -11.58 -1.34 5.79
N MET A 137 -11.74 -2.16 4.75
CA MET A 137 -12.74 -1.93 3.71
C MET A 137 -14.16 -1.86 4.29
N ASP A 138 -14.50 -2.76 5.21
CA ASP A 138 -15.81 -2.79 5.87
C ASP A 138 -16.05 -1.53 6.72
N LYS A 139 -15.06 -1.12 7.52
CA LYS A 139 -15.15 0.07 8.38
C LYS A 139 -15.25 1.38 7.61
N GLU A 140 -14.55 1.46 6.48
CA GLU A 140 -14.52 2.63 5.61
C GLU A 140 -15.62 2.60 4.52
N TYR A 141 -16.49 1.58 4.54
CA TYR A 141 -17.57 1.37 3.58
C TYR A 141 -17.08 1.37 2.12
N LEU A 142 -15.87 0.83 1.89
CA LEU A 142 -15.26 0.73 0.57
C LEU A 142 -15.78 -0.53 -0.15
N SER A 143 -16.44 -0.33 -1.28
CA SER A 143 -16.92 -1.44 -2.12
C SER A 143 -15.80 -2.19 -2.83
N ASN A 144 -14.67 -1.52 -3.09
CA ASN A 144 -13.48 -2.11 -3.67
C ASN A 144 -12.20 -1.42 -3.18
N LEU A 145 -11.09 -2.15 -3.20
CA LEU A 145 -9.74 -1.64 -3.01
C LEU A 145 -8.89 -2.17 -4.17
N ALA A 146 -8.33 -1.28 -4.97
CA ALA A 146 -7.38 -1.68 -6.00
C ALA A 146 -5.98 -1.76 -5.40
N LEU A 147 -5.64 -2.91 -4.80
CA LEU A 147 -4.30 -3.18 -4.28
C LEU A 147 -3.41 -3.79 -5.37
N ASN A 148 -2.38 -3.04 -5.77
CA ASN A 148 -1.40 -3.47 -6.76
C ASN A 148 -0.05 -3.76 -6.09
N LEU A 149 0.71 -4.70 -6.64
CA LEU A 149 2.10 -4.95 -6.28
C LEU A 149 2.97 -4.77 -7.53
N THR A 150 3.88 -3.81 -7.47
CA THR A 150 4.83 -3.51 -8.53
C THR A 150 6.23 -3.91 -8.06
N LEU A 151 6.79 -4.91 -8.74
CA LEU A 151 8.12 -5.43 -8.45
C LEU A 151 9.08 -5.04 -9.57
N LYS A 152 10.18 -4.38 -9.21
CA LYS A 152 11.29 -4.13 -10.13
C LYS A 152 12.44 -5.07 -9.78
N ILE A 153 12.63 -6.07 -10.62
CA ILE A 153 13.69 -7.07 -10.44
C ILE A 153 14.96 -6.56 -11.14
N ASN A 154 15.99 -6.29 -10.35
CA ASN A 154 17.31 -5.90 -10.82
C ASN A 154 18.16 -7.17 -11.01
N ASN A 155 18.55 -7.45 -12.25
CA ASN A 155 19.45 -8.56 -12.54
C ASN A 155 20.89 -8.17 -12.18
N ASP A 156 21.29 -8.52 -10.95
CA ASP A 156 22.59 -8.24 -10.34
C ASP A 156 23.39 -9.53 -10.05
N THR A 157 23.20 -10.55 -10.89
CA THR A 157 23.89 -11.85 -10.77
C THR A 157 25.24 -11.90 -11.49
N ASN A 158 25.63 -10.82 -12.17
CA ASN A 158 26.91 -10.70 -12.90
C ASN A 158 28.08 -10.35 -11.98
#